data_AF-A0A149TMS5-F1
#
_entry.id   AF-A0A149TMS5-F1
#
_cell.length_a   1.000
_cell.length_b   1.000
_cell.length_c   1.000
_cell.angle_alpha   90.00
_cell.angle_beta   90.00
_cell.angle_gamma   90.00
#
_symmetry.space_group_name_H-M   'P 1'
#
loop_
_entity.id
_entity.type
_entity.pdbx_description
1 polymer ?
#
loop_
_entity_poly.entity_id
_entity_poly.type
_entity_poly.pdbx_seq_one_letter_code
_entity_poly.pdbx_strand_id
1 'polypeptide(L)'
;MTRKLSLSTDLPPASDRRPNLPSGCSWLEDGSVLMLLGRPVSFSETSGGGTRTVDISDLVFQELTAGDLIDSSEYRTGGTRTLFLLCASTDRRGPAGENLLRRMAARDYQKAVKILDVFMSDGPQTGTSA
;
A
#
# COMPACT_ATOMS: atom_id res chain seq x y z
N MET A 1 32.14 -47.46 18.47
CA MET A 1 32.13 -46.00 18.73
C MET A 1 31.43 -45.32 17.57
N THR A 2 30.17 -44.93 17.73
CA THR A 2 29.34 -44.38 16.64
C THR A 2 29.23 -42.87 16.84
N ARG A 3 29.89 -42.07 15.99
CA ARG A 3 29.78 -40.60 16.03
C ARG A 3 28.42 -40.19 15.45
N LYS A 4 27.54 -39.67 16.30
CA LYS A 4 26.32 -38.97 15.90
C LYS A 4 26.73 -37.62 15.28
N LEU A 5 26.49 -37.45 13.99
CA LEU A 5 26.53 -36.16 13.32
C LEU A 5 25.19 -35.46 13.58
N SER A 6 25.20 -34.47 14.47
CA SER A 6 24.08 -33.54 14.63
C SER A 6 24.27 -32.42 13.61
N LEU A 7 23.50 -32.41 12.52
CA LEU A 7 23.37 -31.23 11.68
C LEU A 7 22.47 -30.21 12.41
N SER A 8 23.05 -29.09 12.85
CA SER A 8 22.25 -27.92 13.24
C SER A 8 21.69 -27.27 11.98
N THR A 9 20.38 -27.37 11.80
CA THR A 9 19.62 -26.65 10.77
C THR A 9 19.29 -25.25 11.28
N ASP A 10 20.30 -24.42 11.57
CA ASP A 10 20.08 -22.98 11.73
C ASP A 10 20.30 -22.34 10.36
N LEU A 11 19.24 -22.33 9.55
CA LEU A 11 19.19 -21.44 8.39
C LEU A 11 19.23 -20.00 8.93
N PRO A 12 20.13 -19.13 8.42
CA PRO A 12 20.12 -17.74 8.83
C PRO A 12 18.72 -17.16 8.56
N PRO A 13 18.17 -16.34 9.48
CA PRO A 13 16.86 -15.75 9.28
C PRO A 13 16.89 -15.03 7.92
N ALA A 14 15.95 -15.39 7.05
CA ALA A 14 15.80 -14.72 5.76
C ALA A 14 15.72 -13.23 6.06
N SER A 15 16.74 -12.47 5.65
CA SER A 15 16.73 -11.02 5.80
C SER A 15 15.50 -10.51 5.08
N ASP A 16 14.55 -9.95 5.81
CA ASP A 16 13.38 -9.32 5.20
C ASP A 16 13.90 -8.14 4.36
N ARG A 17 13.98 -8.35 3.04
CA ARG A 17 14.51 -7.37 2.08
C ARG A 17 13.48 -6.30 1.71
N ARG A 18 12.29 -6.34 2.32
CA ARG A 18 11.23 -5.40 2.01
C ARG A 18 11.62 -3.97 2.44
N PRO A 19 11.25 -2.94 1.67
CA PRO A 19 11.54 -1.56 2.03
C PRO A 19 10.92 -1.16 3.37
N ASN A 20 11.51 -0.14 3.99
CA ASN A 20 10.98 0.44 5.22
C ASN A 20 9.65 1.16 4.95
N LEU A 21 8.65 0.88 5.81
CA LEU A 21 7.34 1.51 5.74
C LEU A 21 7.23 2.74 6.65
N PRO A 22 6.31 3.68 6.35
CA PRO A 22 5.95 4.74 7.28
C PRO A 22 5.39 4.20 8.61
N SER A 23 5.49 4.99 9.68
CA SER A 23 4.99 4.58 10.99
C SER A 23 3.47 4.32 11.01
N GLY A 24 3.07 3.24 11.68
CA GLY A 24 1.68 2.79 11.72
C GLY A 24 1.24 2.01 10.47
N CYS A 25 2.20 1.54 9.67
CA CYS A 25 1.95 0.65 8.54
C CYS A 25 2.68 -0.69 8.77
N SER A 26 2.21 -1.75 8.15
CA SER A 26 2.80 -3.09 8.29
C SER A 26 2.65 -3.88 7.01
N TRP A 27 3.67 -4.65 6.65
CA TRP A 27 3.58 -5.60 5.55
C TRP A 27 2.69 -6.78 5.93
N LEU A 28 1.85 -7.20 5.00
CA LEU A 28 1.09 -8.45 5.07
C LEU A 28 1.89 -9.60 4.41
N GLU A 29 1.41 -10.83 4.55
CA GLU A 29 2.09 -12.03 4.03
C GLU A 29 2.14 -12.08 2.50
N ASP A 30 1.15 -11.48 1.85
CA ASP A 30 1.01 -11.39 0.38
C ASP A 30 1.83 -10.26 -0.25
N GLY A 31 2.57 -9.49 0.55
CA GLY A 31 3.35 -8.34 0.08
C GLY A 31 2.54 -7.05 -0.01
N SER A 32 1.27 -7.03 0.37
CA SER A 32 0.50 -5.80 0.53
C SER A 32 0.87 -5.06 1.82
N VAL A 33 0.47 -3.79 1.93
CA VAL A 33 0.74 -2.93 3.09
C VAL A 33 -0.57 -2.55 3.77
N LEU A 34 -0.73 -2.93 5.04
CA LEU A 34 -1.80 -2.42 5.89
C LEU A 34 -1.40 -1.08 6.50
N MET A 35 -2.27 -0.07 6.40
CA MET A 35 -2.14 1.23 7.06
C MET A 35 -3.34 1.48 7.95
N LEU A 36 -3.11 1.73 9.24
CA LEU A 36 -4.16 2.16 10.16
C LEU A 36 -4.42 3.66 10.02
N LEU A 37 -5.68 4.04 9.84
CA LEU A 37 -6.10 5.43 9.82
C LEU A 37 -6.14 5.97 11.25
N GLY A 38 -5.60 7.18 11.46
CA GLY A 38 -5.65 7.79 12.79
C GLY A 38 -7.04 8.24 13.21
N ARG A 39 -8.00 8.31 12.27
CA ARG A 39 -9.44 8.47 12.51
C ARG A 39 -10.22 7.67 11.47
N PRO A 40 -11.27 6.93 11.86
CA PRO A 40 -12.14 6.27 10.90
C PRO A 40 -12.77 7.26 9.93
N VAL A 41 -12.91 6.84 8.67
CA VAL A 41 -13.60 7.60 7.63
C VAL A 41 -14.91 6.89 7.30
N SER A 42 -16.02 7.59 7.53
CA SER A 42 -17.36 7.11 7.21
C SER A 42 -17.76 7.54 5.80
N PHE A 43 -18.34 6.62 5.04
CA PHE A 43 -18.98 6.93 3.77
C PHE A 43 -20.22 6.07 3.56
N SER A 44 -21.13 6.58 2.74
CA SER A 44 -22.36 5.86 2.39
C SER A 44 -22.15 5.11 1.08
N GLU A 45 -22.40 3.81 1.12
CA GLU A 45 -22.40 2.94 -0.05
C GLU A 45 -23.85 2.57 -0.38
N THR A 46 -24.27 2.85 -1.61
CA THR A 46 -25.59 2.47 -2.09
C THR A 46 -25.48 1.15 -2.84
N SER A 47 -26.18 0.13 -2.35
CA SER A 47 -26.29 -1.18 -3.03
C SER A 47 -27.75 -1.45 -3.40
N GLY A 48 -28.02 -2.49 -4.19
CA GLY A 48 -29.38 -2.87 -4.58
C GLY A 48 -30.34 -3.16 -3.42
N GLY A 49 -29.82 -3.33 -2.19
CA GLY A 49 -30.60 -3.50 -0.96
C GLY A 49 -30.75 -2.25 -0.08
N GLY A 50 -30.22 -1.09 -0.51
CA GLY A 50 -30.30 0.18 0.23
C GLY A 50 -28.96 0.86 0.48
N THR A 51 -29.01 2.00 1.15
CA THR A 51 -27.84 2.79 1.55
C THR A 51 -27.31 2.30 2.89
N ARG A 52 -26.06 1.86 2.94
CA ARG A 52 -25.36 1.53 4.19
C ARG A 52 -24.24 2.53 4.45
N THR A 53 -24.06 2.91 5.71
CA THR A 53 -22.86 3.64 6.13
C THR A 53 -21.79 2.64 6.51
N VAL A 54 -20.60 2.80 5.95
CA VAL A 54 -19.44 1.97 6.22
C VAL A 54 -18.35 2.86 6.83
N ASP A 55 -17.84 2.43 7.98
CA ASP A 55 -16.71 3.06 8.64
C ASP A 55 -15.44 2.29 8.31
N ILE A 56 -14.43 3.02 7.84
CA ILE A 56 -13.14 2.43 7.48
C ILE A 56 -12.08 2.97 8.42
N SER A 57 -11.44 2.06 9.17
CA SER A 57 -10.35 2.33 10.11
C SER A 57 -8.97 2.07 9.54
N ASP A 58 -8.90 1.40 8.39
CA ASP A 58 -7.66 0.92 7.81
C ASP A 58 -7.75 0.82 6.30
N LEU A 59 -6.59 0.83 5.65
CA LEU A 59 -6.47 0.67 4.20
C LEU A 59 -5.38 -0.37 3.93
N VAL A 60 -5.67 -1.28 2.99
CA VAL A 60 -4.70 -2.23 2.46
C VAL A 60 -4.27 -1.73 1.10
N PHE A 61 -2.97 -1.61 0.89
CA PHE A 61 -2.35 -1.16 -0.36
C PHE A 61 -1.66 -2.34 -1.02
N GLN A 62 -2.04 -2.61 -2.26
CA GLN A 62 -1.43 -3.59 -3.13
C GLN A 62 -0.39 -2.93 -4.04
N GLU A 63 0.55 -3.72 -4.52
CA GLU A 63 1.52 -3.30 -5.52
C GLU A 63 0.79 -2.86 -6.81
N LEU A 64 1.24 -1.76 -7.39
CA LEU A 64 0.68 -1.24 -8.62
C LEU A 64 1.14 -2.10 -9.80
N THR A 65 0.22 -2.38 -10.73
CA THR A 65 0.58 -3.06 -11.97
C THR A 65 1.12 -2.04 -12.99
N ALA A 66 1.82 -2.54 -14.01
CA ALA A 66 2.21 -1.72 -15.15
C ALA A 66 1.00 -1.06 -15.84
N GLY A 67 -0.16 -1.74 -15.85
CA GLY A 67 -1.42 -1.19 -16.37
C GLY A 67 -1.87 0.03 -15.59
N ASP A 68 -1.83 -0.02 -14.26
CA ASP A 68 -2.20 1.13 -13.42
C ASP A 68 -1.27 2.34 -13.67
N LEU A 69 0.02 2.11 -13.89
CA LEU A 69 0.94 3.20 -14.24
C LEU A 69 0.66 3.79 -15.62
N ILE A 70 0.36 2.95 -16.62
CA ILE A 70 -0.03 3.40 -17.97
C ILE A 70 -1.32 4.21 -17.92
N ASP A 71 -2.35 3.72 -17.24
CA ASP A 71 -3.65 4.40 -17.10
C ASP A 71 -3.50 5.72 -16.33
N SER A 72 -2.55 5.80 -15.40
CA SER A 72 -2.26 7.05 -14.66
C SER A 72 -1.74 8.18 -15.56
N SER A 73 -1.22 7.86 -16.75
CA SER A 73 -0.71 8.83 -17.72
C SER A 73 -1.81 9.73 -18.31
N GLU A 74 -3.07 9.26 -18.32
CA GLU A 74 -4.23 10.03 -18.78
C GLU A 74 -4.53 11.22 -17.85
N TYR A 75 -4.05 11.17 -16.61
CA TYR A 75 -4.23 12.23 -15.61
C TYR A 75 -3.11 13.27 -15.73
N ARG A 76 -3.49 14.48 -16.15
CA ARG A 76 -2.56 15.58 -16.46
C ARG A 76 -2.01 16.32 -15.24
N THR A 77 -2.70 16.29 -14.11
CA THR A 77 -2.23 16.95 -12.88
C THR A 77 -1.66 15.93 -11.90
N GLY A 78 -0.58 16.29 -11.20
CA GLY A 78 0.06 15.40 -10.23
C GLY A 78 -0.92 14.94 -9.15
N GLY A 79 -1.77 15.84 -8.64
CA GLY A 79 -2.76 15.50 -7.61
C GLY A 79 -3.81 14.49 -8.07
N THR A 80 -4.35 14.63 -9.29
CA THR A 80 -5.33 13.67 -9.82
C THR A 80 -4.68 12.32 -10.14
N ARG A 81 -3.43 12.33 -10.61
CA ARG A 81 -2.66 11.09 -10.85
C ARG A 81 -2.38 10.33 -9.56
N THR A 82 -1.92 11.02 -8.53
CA THR A 82 -1.67 10.38 -7.21
C THR A 82 -2.96 9.80 -6.64
N LEU A 83 -4.08 10.53 -6.71
CA LEU A 83 -5.36 10.01 -6.26
C LEU A 83 -5.78 8.75 -7.03
N PHE A 84 -5.58 8.73 -8.35
CA PHE A 84 -5.86 7.56 -9.18
C PHE A 84 -5.03 6.35 -8.73
N LEU A 85 -3.72 6.52 -8.55
CA LEU A 85 -2.83 5.46 -8.10
C LEU A 85 -3.17 4.96 -6.69
N LEU A 86 -3.59 5.86 -5.79
CA LEU A 86 -4.09 5.46 -4.47
C LEU A 86 -5.36 4.62 -4.57
N CYS A 87 -6.31 5.00 -5.43
CA CYS A 87 -7.51 4.21 -5.67
C CYS A 87 -7.17 2.84 -6.26
N ALA A 88 -6.23 2.78 -7.20
CA ALA A 88 -5.78 1.52 -7.80
C ALA A 88 -5.12 0.59 -6.77
N SER A 89 -4.17 1.10 -5.98
CA SER A 89 -3.48 0.29 -4.96
C SER A 89 -4.40 -0.19 -3.84
N THR A 90 -5.46 0.57 -3.51
CA THR A 90 -6.40 0.17 -2.44
C THR A 90 -7.61 -0.61 -2.93
N ASP A 91 -7.66 -0.90 -4.24
CA ASP A 91 -8.83 -1.46 -4.94
C ASP A 91 -10.13 -0.66 -4.71
N ARG A 92 -10.01 0.65 -4.47
CA ARG A 92 -11.13 1.56 -4.25
C ARG A 92 -11.35 2.44 -5.47
N ARG A 93 -11.61 1.80 -6.61
CA ARG A 93 -11.84 2.49 -7.87
C ARG A 93 -13.21 3.19 -7.89
N GLY A 94 -13.27 4.36 -8.49
CA GLY A 94 -14.51 5.12 -8.72
C GLY A 94 -14.89 6.13 -7.62
N PRO A 95 -16.05 6.79 -7.74
CA PRO A 95 -16.38 7.99 -6.97
C PRO A 95 -16.44 7.80 -5.45
N ALA A 96 -16.89 6.63 -4.99
CA ALA A 96 -16.96 6.34 -3.56
C ALA A 96 -15.56 6.20 -2.93
N GLY A 97 -14.65 5.50 -3.62
CA GLY A 97 -13.27 5.33 -3.19
C GLY A 97 -12.48 6.63 -3.21
N GLU A 98 -12.63 7.43 -4.26
CA GLU A 98 -12.03 8.77 -4.32
C GLU A 98 -12.51 9.66 -3.17
N ASN A 99 -13.81 9.68 -2.89
CA ASN A 99 -14.38 10.46 -1.80
C ASN A 99 -13.85 10.01 -0.43
N LEU A 100 -13.66 8.70 -0.24
CA LEU A 100 -13.04 8.18 0.97
C LEU A 100 -11.62 8.72 1.14
N LEU A 101 -10.79 8.61 0.10
CA LEU A 101 -9.39 9.04 0.16
C LEU A 101 -9.27 10.56 0.36
N ARG A 102 -10.17 11.34 -0.24
CA ARG A 102 -10.26 12.79 -0.06
C ARG A 102 -10.70 13.22 1.34
N ARG A 103 -11.43 12.37 2.06
CA ARG A 103 -11.92 12.62 3.43
C ARG A 103 -10.93 12.19 4.51
N MET A 104 -9.87 11.48 4.15
CA MET A 104 -8.81 11.11 5.08
C MET A 104 -8.16 12.35 5.71
N ALA A 105 -7.66 12.20 6.93
CA ALA A 105 -6.82 13.22 7.53
C ALA A 105 -5.56 13.43 6.67
N ALA A 106 -5.11 14.68 6.52
CA ALA A 106 -3.95 15.03 5.68
C ALA A 106 -2.68 14.23 6.03
N ARG A 107 -2.46 13.93 7.32
CA ARG A 107 -1.35 13.08 7.78
C ARG A 107 -1.45 11.64 7.26
N ASP A 108 -2.66 11.09 7.19
CA ASP A 108 -2.91 9.71 6.77
C ASP A 108 -2.80 9.65 5.23
N TYR A 109 -3.23 10.70 4.54
CA TYR A 109 -2.98 10.88 3.10
C TYR A 109 -1.48 10.94 2.77
N GLN A 110 -0.69 11.70 3.53
CA GLN A 110 0.77 11.76 3.34
C GLN A 110 1.44 10.40 3.55
N LYS A 111 0.96 9.58 4.49
CA LYS A 111 1.47 8.21 4.67
C LYS A 111 1.11 7.34 3.46
N ALA A 112 -0.13 7.41 2.99
CA ALA A 112 -0.59 6.68 1.82
C ALA A 112 0.25 6.98 0.57
N VAL A 113 0.59 8.27 0.34
CA VAL A 113 1.49 8.66 -0.77
C VAL A 113 2.88 8.03 -0.63
N LYS A 114 3.45 8.02 0.59
CA LYS A 114 4.76 7.37 0.83
C LYS A 114 4.72 5.86 0.62
N ILE A 115 3.58 5.20 0.86
CA ILE A 115 3.42 3.77 0.55
C ILE A 115 3.45 3.55 -0.96
N LEU A 116 2.86 4.43 -1.77
CA LEU A 116 3.01 4.34 -3.23
C LEU A 116 4.48 4.46 -3.64
N ASP A 117 5.22 5.39 -3.06
CA ASP A 117 6.65 5.54 -3.36
C ASP A 117 7.44 4.25 -3.02
N VAL A 118 7.04 3.52 -1.98
CA VAL A 118 7.63 2.22 -1.62
C VAL A 118 7.41 1.17 -2.71
N PHE A 119 6.23 1.12 -3.35
CA PHE A 119 5.98 0.21 -4.46
C PHE A 119 6.63 0.64 -5.77
N MET A 120 6.82 1.95 -5.99
CA MET A 120 7.39 2.48 -7.23
C MET A 120 8.92 2.60 -7.21
N SER A 121 9.54 2.55 -6.03
CA SER A 121 10.99 2.69 -5.89
C SER A 121 11.65 1.32 -5.82
N ASP A 122 12.45 0.98 -6.82
CA ASP A 122 13.38 -0.17 -6.80
C ASP A 122 14.56 0.07 -5.84
N GLY A 123 14.30 0.31 -4.56
CA GLY A 123 15.33 0.58 -3.56
C GLY A 123 16.35 1.66 -3.99
N PRO A 124 17.54 1.72 -3.37
CA PRO A 124 18.60 2.59 -3.86
C PRO A 124 19.13 2.06 -5.21
N GLN A 125 18.95 2.84 -6.28
CA GLN A 125 19.68 2.64 -7.54
C GLN A 125 21.17 2.84 -7.27
N THR A 126 21.93 1.76 -7.06
CA THR A 126 23.40 1.83 -7.07
C THR A 126 23.85 2.06 -8.51
N GLY A 127 23.94 3.34 -8.87
CA GLY A 127 24.46 3.84 -10.15
C GLY A 127 25.35 5.04 -9.92
N THR A 128 26.36 4.94 -9.04
CA THR A 128 27.54 5.79 -9.15
C THR A 128 28.46 5.20 -10.20
N SER A 129 28.33 5.68 -11.43
CA SER A 129 29.44 5.61 -12.37
C SER A 129 30.48 6.64 -11.92
N ALA A 130 31.62 6.14 -11.44
CA ALA A 130 32.87 6.89 -11.45
C ALA A 130 33.47 6.88 -12.86
#